data_AF-A0A377BWN3-F1
#
_entry.id   AF-A0A377BWN3-F1
#
_cell.length_a   1.000
_cell.length_b   1.000
_cell.length_c   1.000
_cell.angle_alpha   90.00
_cell.angle_beta   90.00
_cell.angle_gamma   90.00
#
_symmetry.space_group_name_H-M   'P 1'
#
loop_
_entity.id
_entity.type
_entity.pdbx_description
1 polymer ?
#
loop_
_entity_poly.entity_id
_entity_poly.type
_entity_poly.pdbx_seq_one_letter_code
_entity_poly.pdbx_strand_id
1 'polypeptide(L)'
;MITEAGFGDYFGHNTGHAIGIEVHEDPRFSPRDTTTLQPGMLLTVEPGIYLPGQGGVRIEDVVLVTPQGAEVLYAMPKTVLLTGEA
;
A
#
# COMPACT_ATOMS: atom_id res chain seq x y z
N MET A 1 -7.91 9.61 6.44
CA MET A 1 -8.65 9.56 5.16
C MET A 1 -9.63 8.39 5.04
N ILE A 2 -9.26 7.10 5.08
CA ILE A 2 -10.26 5.99 4.94
C ILE A 2 -11.29 5.98 6.08
N THR A 3 -10.84 6.04 7.34
CA THR A 3 -11.74 6.09 8.50
C THR A 3 -12.60 7.36 8.52
N GLU A 4 -12.00 8.50 8.19
CA GLU A 4 -12.70 9.80 8.12
C GLU A 4 -13.79 9.80 7.03
N ALA A 5 -13.58 9.06 5.95
CA ALA A 5 -14.58 8.86 4.89
C ALA A 5 -15.66 7.83 5.27
N GLY A 6 -15.63 7.25 6.48
CA GLY A 6 -16.62 6.30 6.97
C GLY A 6 -16.36 4.83 6.58
N PHE A 7 -15.19 4.50 6.04
CA PHE A 7 -14.87 3.14 5.58
C PHE A 7 -13.83 2.40 6.45
N GLY A 8 -13.56 2.89 7.66
CA GLY A 8 -12.53 2.32 8.54
C GLY A 8 -12.72 0.83 8.83
N ASP A 9 -13.95 0.40 9.11
CA ASP A 9 -14.27 -1.00 9.40
C ASP A 9 -14.09 -1.95 8.20
N TYR A 10 -13.95 -1.39 7.01
CA TYR A 10 -13.76 -2.14 5.75
C TYR A 10 -12.29 -2.19 5.30
N PHE A 11 -11.37 -1.65 6.09
CA PHE A 11 -9.92 -1.74 5.88
C PHE A 11 -9.28 -2.61 6.97
N GLY A 12 -9.30 -3.93 6.74
CA GLY A 12 -8.97 -4.93 7.76
C GLY A 12 -7.54 -5.46 7.78
N HIS A 13 -6.63 -4.92 6.97
CA HIS A 13 -5.24 -5.39 6.87
C HIS A 13 -4.23 -4.25 7.06
N ASN A 14 -2.94 -4.60 7.17
CA ASN A 14 -1.87 -3.61 7.24
C ASN A 14 -1.82 -2.76 5.97
N THR A 15 -1.32 -1.54 6.06
CA THR A 15 -1.12 -0.67 4.90
C THR A 15 -0.02 -1.19 3.96
N GLY A 16 0.82 -2.11 4.41
CA GLY A 16 1.84 -2.77 3.57
C GLY A 16 2.89 -3.51 4.38
N HIS A 17 3.91 -4.01 3.69
CA HIS A 17 4.99 -4.82 4.23
C HIS A 17 6.31 -4.57 3.47
N ALA A 18 7.45 -4.86 4.10
CA ALA A 18 8.71 -4.87 3.39
C ALA A 18 8.75 -6.00 2.34
N ILE A 19 9.56 -5.81 1.31
CA ILE A 19 9.74 -6.75 0.22
C ILE A 19 11.21 -6.81 -0.21
N GLY A 20 11.68 -8.01 -0.52
CA GLY A 20 13.07 -8.25 -0.88
C GLY A 20 13.25 -9.61 -1.56
N ILE A 21 13.98 -10.49 -0.89
CA ILE A 21 14.11 -11.88 -1.33
C ILE A 21 12.78 -12.60 -1.15
N GLU A 22 12.11 -12.35 -0.02
CA GLU A 22 10.76 -12.81 0.24
C GLU A 22 9.75 -11.73 -0.13
N VAL A 23 8.54 -12.18 -0.49
CA VAL A 23 7.44 -11.27 -0.81
C VAL A 23 7.05 -10.47 0.43
N HIS A 24 7.03 -11.09 1.62
CA HIS A 24 6.64 -10.45 2.87
C HIS A 24 7.78 -10.51 3.89
N GLU A 25 8.51 -9.41 4.02
CA GLU A 25 9.57 -9.22 5.00
C GLU A 25 9.13 -8.22 6.08
N ASP A 26 10.00 -7.99 7.07
CA ASP A 26 9.85 -6.90 8.04
C ASP A 26 10.71 -5.69 7.61
N PRO A 27 10.33 -4.44 7.95
CA PRO A 27 9.20 -4.06 8.81
C PRO A 27 7.84 -4.05 8.10
N ARG A 28 6.77 -3.78 8.86
CA ARG A 28 5.38 -3.71 8.36
C ARG A 28 4.81 -2.32 8.55
N PHE A 29 4.03 -1.83 7.58
CA PHE A 29 3.15 -0.68 7.80
C PHE A 29 1.86 -1.11 8.52
N SER A 30 2.02 -1.52 9.78
CA SER A 30 0.93 -1.91 10.66
C SER A 30 0.70 -0.88 11.77
N PRO A 31 -0.48 -0.85 12.41
CA PRO A 31 -0.73 0.05 13.55
C PRO A 31 0.16 -0.20 14.77
N ARG A 32 0.91 -1.31 14.82
CA ARG A 32 1.73 -1.72 15.97
C ARG A 32 3.23 -1.68 15.71
N ASP A 33 3.66 -1.57 14.47
CA ASP A 33 5.09 -1.53 14.15
C ASP A 33 5.65 -0.15 14.47
N THR A 34 6.78 -0.13 15.17
CA THR A 34 7.46 1.09 15.62
C THR A 34 8.84 1.26 14.96
N THR A 35 9.14 0.47 13.94
CA THR A 35 10.42 0.54 13.21
C THR A 35 10.53 1.87 12.48
N THR A 36 11.63 2.58 12.74
CA THR A 36 11.94 3.83 12.01
C THR A 36 12.46 3.50 10.62
N LEU A 37 11.77 3.96 9.57
CA LEU A 37 12.20 3.79 8.19
C LEU A 37 13.62 4.35 7.96
N GLN A 38 14.44 3.58 7.25
CA GLN A 38 15.79 3.97 6.85
C GLN A 38 15.93 3.95 5.33
N PRO A 39 16.76 4.82 4.74
CA PRO A 39 17.07 4.76 3.31
C PRO A 39 17.56 3.37 2.89
N GLY A 40 17.09 2.90 1.74
CA GLY A 40 17.38 1.57 1.20
C GLY A 40 16.34 0.50 1.55
N MET A 41 15.40 0.77 2.46
CA MET A 41 14.26 -0.13 2.68
C MET A 41 13.27 -0.06 1.51
N LEU A 42 12.74 -1.22 1.10
CA LEU A 42 11.64 -1.32 0.14
C LEU A 42 10.40 -1.87 0.83
N LEU A 43 9.27 -1.19 0.66
CA LEU A 43 7.99 -1.61 1.23
C LEU A 43 6.84 -1.40 0.24
N THR A 44 5.80 -2.21 0.37
CA THR A 44 4.52 -1.99 -0.29
C THR A 44 3.75 -0.88 0.42
N VAL A 45 2.97 -0.11 -0.33
CA VAL A 45 1.93 0.79 0.17
C VAL A 45 0.64 0.44 -0.55
N GLU A 46 -0.25 -0.27 0.13
CA GLU A 46 -1.36 -1.02 -0.47
C GLU A 46 -2.70 -0.92 0.29
N PRO A 47 -3.16 0.27 0.71
CA PRO A 47 -4.44 0.38 1.43
C PRO A 47 -5.61 -0.12 0.57
N GLY A 48 -6.61 -0.72 1.22
CA GLY A 48 -7.77 -1.26 0.53
C GLY A 48 -9.07 -1.15 1.32
N ILE A 49 -10.20 -1.06 0.62
CA ILE A 49 -11.55 -1.07 1.17
C ILE A 49 -12.31 -2.23 0.54
N TYR A 50 -12.93 -3.06 1.38
CA TYR A 50 -13.67 -4.25 0.93
C TYR A 50 -15.08 -4.24 1.52
N LEU A 51 -16.08 -4.11 0.65
CA LEU A 51 -17.49 -4.07 1.00
C LEU A 51 -18.13 -5.44 0.71
N PRO A 52 -18.51 -6.20 1.76
CA PRO A 52 -19.14 -7.51 1.57
C PRO A 52 -20.36 -7.44 0.65
N GLY A 53 -20.41 -8.34 -0.34
CA GLY A 53 -21.49 -8.41 -1.33
C GLY A 53 -21.45 -7.37 -2.45
N GLN A 54 -20.47 -6.44 -2.46
CA GLN A 54 -20.35 -5.42 -3.50
C GLN A 54 -19.02 -5.48 -4.26
N GLY A 55 -17.91 -5.72 -3.55
CA GLY A 55 -16.57 -5.76 -4.13
C GLY A 55 -15.54 -5.03 -3.27
N GLY A 56 -14.43 -4.61 -3.86
CA GLY A 56 -13.39 -3.87 -3.16
C GLY A 56 -12.37 -3.25 -4.09
N VAL A 57 -11.58 -2.32 -3.54
CA VAL A 57 -10.49 -1.64 -4.24
C VAL A 57 -9.25 -1.70 -3.37
N ARG A 58 -8.12 -2.03 -3.99
CA ARG A 58 -6.77 -1.87 -3.44
C ARG A 58 -5.88 -1.34 -4.57
N ILE A 59 -5.03 -0.38 -4.23
CA ILE A 59 -3.99 0.16 -5.12
C ILE A 59 -2.68 -0.02 -4.38
N GLU A 60 -1.71 -0.64 -5.03
CA GLU A 60 -0.44 -1.03 -4.44
C GLU A 60 0.74 -0.53 -5.27
N ASP A 61 1.70 0.10 -4.60
CA ASP A 61 3.02 0.42 -5.14
C ASP A 61 4.12 -0.20 -4.28
N VAL A 62 5.23 -0.60 -4.90
CA VAL A 62 6.51 -0.79 -4.20
C VAL A 62 7.24 0.54 -4.13
N VAL A 63 7.66 0.91 -2.93
CA VAL A 63 8.26 2.20 -2.60
C VAL A 63 9.63 1.99 -1.96
N LEU A 64 10.64 2.62 -2.54
CA LEU A 64 11.99 2.71 -1.97
C LEU A 64 12.07 3.92 -1.04
N VAL A 65 12.50 3.72 0.19
CA VAL A 65 12.88 4.82 1.09
C VAL A 65 14.22 5.39 0.63
N THR A 66 14.26 6.68 0.36
CA THR A 66 15.47 7.40 -0.06
C THR A 66 15.95 8.33 1.06
N PRO A 67 17.19 8.84 1.01
CA PRO A 67 17.66 9.80 2.02
C PRO A 67 16.85 11.10 2.08
N GLN A 68 16.08 11.42 1.04
CA GLN A 68 15.26 12.63 0.94
C GLN A 68 13.76 12.35 1.08
N GLY A 69 13.33 11.09 1.16
CA GLY A 69 11.92 10.73 1.22
C GLY A 69 11.66 9.34 0.65
N ALA A 70 10.90 9.28 -0.44
CA ALA A 70 10.45 8.04 -1.04
C ALA A 70 10.45 8.10 -2.57
N GLU A 71 10.73 6.97 -3.22
CA GLU A 71 10.66 6.77 -4.66
C GLU A 71 9.67 5.65 -4.97
N VAL A 72 8.67 5.95 -5.81
CA VAL A 72 7.68 4.96 -6.26
C VAL A 72 8.23 4.24 -7.48
N LEU A 73 8.33 2.92 -7.42
CA LEU A 73 8.97 2.11 -8.47
C LEU A 73 8.04 1.77 -9.64
N TYR A 74 6.74 1.99 -9.50
CA TYR A 74 5.74 1.71 -10.55
C TYR A 74 5.27 2.98 -11.25
N ALA A 75 5.31 2.93 -12.59
CA ALA A 75 4.84 4.01 -13.46
C ALA A 75 3.37 3.85 -13.90
N MET A 76 2.72 2.72 -13.58
CA MET A 76 1.33 2.46 -13.97
C MET A 76 0.41 3.53 -13.37
N PRO A 77 -0.52 4.12 -14.15
CA PRO A 77 -1.48 5.07 -13.62
C PRO A 77 -2.34 4.41 -12.53
N LYS A 78 -2.58 5.17 -11.46
CA LYS A 78 -3.37 4.75 -10.29
C LYS A 78 -4.81 5.29 -10.32
N THR A 79 -5.17 5.96 -11.41
CA THR A 79 -6.55 6.35 -11.70
C THR A 79 -7.34 5.12 -12.12
N VAL A 80 -8.67 5.22 -12.13
CA VAL A 80 -9.50 4.19 -12.74
C VAL A 80 -9.17 4.09 -14.23
N LEU A 81 -8.85 2.88 -14.68
CA LEU A 81 -8.62 2.55 -16.09
C LEU A 81 -9.64 1.51 -16.51
N LEU A 82 -10.23 1.71 -17.68
CA LEU A 82 -11.04 0.69 -18.34
C LEU A 82 -10.10 -0.27 -19.08
N THR A 83 -10.48 -1.54 -19.17
CA THR A 83 -9.75 -2.51 -19.98
C THR A 83 -10.15 -2.38 -21.45
N GLY A 84 -9.23 -2.69 -22.38
CA GLY A 84 -9.44 -2.55 -23.83
C GLY A 84 -9.11 -1.16 -24.39
N GLU A 85 -9.45 -0.92 -25.66
CA GLU A 85 -9.36 0.41 -26.28
C GLU A 85 -10.65 1.18 -26.02
N ALA A 86 -10.51 2.43 -25.58
CA ALA A 86 -11.61 3.40 -25.45
C ALA A 86 -11.71 4.27 -26.71
#